data_AF-A0A1I4GYA8-F1
#
_entry.id   AF-A0A1I4GYA8-F1
#
_cell.length_a   1.000
_cell.length_b   1.000
_cell.length_c   1.000
_cell.angle_alpha   90.00
_cell.angle_beta   90.00
_cell.angle_gamma   90.00
#
_symmetry.space_group_name_H-M   'P 1'
#
loop_
_entity.id
_entity.type
_entity.pdbx_description
1 polymer ?
#
loop_
_entity_poly.entity_id
_entity_poly.type
_entity_poly.pdbx_seq_one_letter_code
_entity_poly.pdbx_strand_id
1 'polypeptide(L)'
;MLVISTREFRAKQGKYLKLVKNGEEVILKSRENGSFALTPVTEYSTLIPKEYILKTKDEDLKRAITGEELLERLIPRVEKLFDK
;
A
#
# COMPACT_ATOMS: atom_id res chain seq x y z
N MET A 1 13.95 -15.79 -0.53
CA MET A 1 12.89 -16.15 -1.49
C MET A 1 12.85 -17.66 -1.72
N LEU A 2 11.71 -18.30 -1.45
CA LEU A 2 11.46 -19.73 -1.66
C LEU A 2 10.35 -19.89 -2.71
N VAL A 3 10.59 -20.64 -3.78
CA VAL A 3 9.61 -20.87 -4.85
C VAL A 3 9.08 -22.30 -4.76
N ILE A 4 7.77 -22.47 -4.56
CA ILE A 4 7.13 -23.78 -4.40
C ILE A 4 5.97 -23.95 -5.37
N SER A 5 5.62 -25.21 -5.66
CA SER A 5 4.43 -25.50 -6.45
C SER A 5 3.15 -25.36 -5.62
N THR A 6 2.01 -25.11 -6.28
CA THR A 6 0.70 -25.15 -5.60
C THR A 6 0.39 -26.51 -4.98
N ARG A 7 0.88 -27.62 -5.57
CA ARG A 7 0.75 -28.97 -5.01
C ARG A 7 1.51 -29.12 -3.69
N GLU A 8 2.74 -28.62 -3.65
CA GLU A 8 3.57 -28.65 -2.45
C GLU A 8 2.97 -27.79 -1.33
N PHE A 9 2.49 -26.59 -1.67
CA PHE A 9 1.81 -25.72 -0.72
C PHE A 9 0.58 -26.38 -0.10
N ARG A 10 -0.27 -27.03 -0.91
CA ARG A 10 -1.46 -27.77 -0.42
C ARG A 10 -1.08 -28.87 0.58
N ALA A 11 0.03 -29.58 0.33
CA ALA A 11 0.47 -30.67 1.21
C ALA A 11 1.09 -30.18 2.54
N LYS A 12 1.63 -28.95 2.59
CA LYS A 12 2.38 -28.44 3.76
C LYS A 12 2.00 -27.00 4.11
N GLN A 13 0.72 -26.65 4.02
CA GLN A 13 0.23 -25.27 4.11
C GLN A 13 0.70 -24.55 5.39
N GLY A 14 0.54 -25.19 6.55
CA GLY A 14 0.94 -24.62 7.84
C GLY A 14 2.44 -24.33 7.96
N LYS A 15 3.31 -25.12 7.30
CA LYS A 15 4.76 -24.85 7.25
C LYS A 15 5.04 -23.53 6.54
N TYR A 16 4.47 -23.34 5.35
CA TYR A 16 4.75 -22.15 4.55
C TYR A 16 4.12 -20.90 5.15
N LEU A 17 2.94 -20.99 5.77
CA LEU A 17 2.36 -19.87 6.51
C LEU A 17 3.22 -19.45 7.71
N LYS A 18 3.83 -20.41 8.44
CA LYS A 18 4.79 -20.09 9.52
C LYS A 18 6.04 -19.39 9.01
N LEU A 19 6.60 -19.87 7.89
CA LEU A 19 7.74 -19.20 7.24
C LEU A 19 7.35 -17.77 6.85
N VAL A 20 6.24 -17.58 6.15
CA VAL A 20 5.80 -16.23 5.74
C VAL A 20 5.55 -15.31 6.95
N LYS A 21 4.99 -15.84 8.05
CA LYS A 21 4.84 -15.10 9.31
C LYS A 21 6.18 -14.67 9.93
N ASN A 22 7.24 -15.44 9.74
CA ASN A 22 8.56 -15.19 10.30
C ASN A 22 9.43 -14.25 9.43
N GLY A 23 8.89 -13.79 8.29
CA GLY A 23 9.54 -12.83 7.40
C GLY A 23 10.10 -13.45 6.12
N GLU A 24 10.00 -14.76 5.94
CA GLU A 24 10.47 -15.44 4.73
C GLU A 24 9.54 -15.20 3.53
N GLU A 25 10.14 -14.76 2.42
CA GLU A 25 9.42 -14.58 1.17
C GLU A 25 9.16 -15.93 0.47
N VAL A 26 7.89 -16.23 0.18
CA VAL A 26 7.47 -17.46 -0.52
C VAL A 26 6.65 -17.12 -1.77
N ILE A 27 7.04 -17.68 -2.91
CA ILE A 27 6.33 -17.58 -4.20
C ILE A 27 5.71 -18.93 -4.54
N LEU A 28 4.41 -18.93 -4.81
CA LEU A 28 3.65 -20.06 -5.33
C LEU A 28 3.64 -20.02 -6.85
N LYS A 29 4.12 -21.09 -7.50
CA LYS A 29 4.06 -21.25 -8.94
C LYS A 29 2.93 -22.22 -9.31
N SER A 30 1.89 -21.70 -9.95
CA SER A 30 0.85 -22.49 -10.62
C SER A 30 1.23 -22.73 -12.07
N ARG A 31 0.88 -23.89 -12.62
CA ARG A 31 1.08 -24.19 -14.05
C ARG A 31 0.11 -23.40 -14.93
N GLU A 32 -1.13 -23.24 -14.47
CA GLU A 32 -2.22 -22.64 -15.26
C GLU A 32 -2.52 -21.19 -14.85
N ASN A 33 -2.27 -20.84 -13.58
CA ASN A 33 -2.74 -19.57 -13.02
C ASN A 33 -1.61 -18.56 -12.75
N GLY A 34 -0.40 -18.81 -13.27
CA GLY A 34 0.76 -17.95 -13.04
C GLY A 34 1.38 -18.10 -11.66
N SER A 35 2.00 -17.01 -11.16
CA SER A 35 2.74 -17.01 -9.89
C SER A 35 2.09 -16.06 -8.88
N PHE A 36 2.08 -16.45 -7.61
CA PHE A 36 1.50 -15.70 -6.51
C PHE A 36 2.54 -15.51 -5.41
N ALA A 37 2.53 -14.36 -4.74
CA ALA A 37 3.31 -14.15 -3.51
C ALA A 37 2.45 -14.48 -2.29
N LEU A 38 3.02 -15.18 -1.32
CA LEU A 38 2.45 -15.30 0.02
C LEU A 38 3.04 -14.21 0.90
N THR A 39 2.17 -13.33 1.40
CA THR A 39 2.56 -12.21 2.25
C THR A 39 1.61 -12.17 3.46
N PRO A 40 2.11 -11.97 4.69
CA PRO A 40 1.22 -11.84 5.83
C PRO A 40 0.44 -10.53 5.71
N VAL A 41 -0.83 -10.57 6.10
CA VAL A 41 -1.64 -9.35 6.22
C VAL A 41 -1.34 -8.73 7.59
N THR A 42 -1.00 -7.45 7.57
CA THR A 42 -0.67 -6.60 8.73
C THR A 42 -1.50 -5.33 8.66
N GLU A 43 -1.43 -4.51 9.70
CA GLU A 43 -2.04 -3.18 9.74
C GLU A 43 -1.52 -2.22 8.64
N TYR A 44 -0.33 -2.50 8.08
CA TYR A 44 0.27 -1.74 6.99
C TYR A 44 0.00 -2.36 5.60
N SER A 45 -0.74 -3.47 5.53
CA SER A 45 -0.99 -4.16 4.28
C SER A 45 -2.03 -3.41 3.45
N THR A 46 -1.59 -2.94 2.28
CA THR A 46 -2.47 -2.39 1.26
C THR A 46 -3.17 -3.52 0.49
N LEU A 47 -4.46 -3.70 0.72
CA LEU A 47 -5.29 -4.71 0.03
C LEU A 47 -6.03 -4.16 -1.20
N ILE A 48 -5.99 -2.85 -1.40
CA ILE A 48 -6.58 -2.18 -2.56
C ILE A 48 -5.51 -1.95 -3.63
N PRO A 49 -5.87 -1.97 -4.93
CA PRO A 49 -4.91 -1.67 -5.98
C PRO A 49 -4.31 -0.27 -5.76
N LYS A 50 -3.00 -0.13 -5.99
CA LYS A 50 -2.31 1.15 -5.87
C LYS A 50 -2.99 2.26 -6.67
N GLU A 51 -3.61 1.90 -7.78
CA GLU A 51 -4.42 2.79 -8.61
C GLU A 51 -5.52 3.50 -7.82
N TYR A 52 -6.20 2.85 -6.89
CA TYR A 52 -7.23 3.49 -6.06
C TYR A 52 -6.65 4.43 -5.01
N ILE A 53 -5.41 4.19 -4.57
CA ILE A 53 -4.68 5.08 -3.66
C ILE A 53 -4.09 6.27 -4.43
N LEU A 54 -3.66 6.05 -5.67
CA LEU A 54 -2.92 7.02 -6.49
C LEU A 54 -3.81 7.82 -7.45
N LYS A 55 -5.02 7.35 -7.79
CA LYS A 55 -6.03 8.09 -8.56
C LYS A 55 -6.51 9.37 -7.86
N THR A 56 -6.31 9.45 -6.56
CA THR A 56 -6.46 10.68 -5.76
C THR A 56 -5.70 11.85 -6.37
N LYS A 57 -4.56 11.63 -7.05
CA LYS A 57 -3.81 12.75 -7.64
C LYS A 57 -4.65 13.59 -8.61
N ASP A 58 -5.35 13.01 -9.58
CA ASP A 58 -5.99 13.87 -10.59
C ASP A 58 -7.27 14.55 -10.09
N GLU A 59 -8.08 13.90 -9.26
CA GLU A 59 -9.30 14.51 -8.71
C GLU A 59 -9.03 15.42 -7.52
N ASP A 60 -8.08 15.07 -6.64
CA ASP A 60 -7.72 15.94 -5.52
C ASP A 60 -6.88 17.13 -5.99
N LEU A 61 -6.02 16.98 -7.02
CA LEU A 61 -5.34 18.13 -7.64
C LEU A 61 -6.31 19.06 -8.37
N LYS A 62 -7.40 18.55 -8.96
CA LYS A 62 -8.47 19.40 -9.53
C LYS A 62 -9.18 20.25 -8.47
N ARG A 63 -9.19 19.80 -7.21
CA ARG A 63 -9.76 20.52 -6.06
C ARG A 63 -8.71 21.27 -5.25
N ALA A 64 -7.44 21.16 -5.62
CA ALA A 64 -6.37 21.86 -4.92
C ALA A 64 -6.45 23.36 -5.22
N ILE A 65 -6.20 24.17 -4.20
CA ILE A 65 -6.03 25.61 -4.36
C ILE A 65 -4.65 25.91 -4.92
N THR A 66 -4.49 27.04 -5.59
CA THR A 66 -3.17 27.47 -6.08
C THR A 66 -2.25 27.86 -4.92
N GLY A 67 -0.95 28.00 -5.20
CA GLY A 67 0.01 28.49 -4.21
C GLY A 67 -0.33 29.91 -3.75
N GLU A 68 -0.80 30.74 -4.68
CA GLU A 68 -1.24 32.12 -4.42
C GLU A 68 -2.47 32.13 -3.51
N GLU A 69 -3.51 31.34 -3.83
CA GLU A 69 -4.71 31.21 -3.00
C GLU A 69 -4.40 30.67 -1.59
N LEU A 70 -3.41 29.79 -1.48
CA LEU A 70 -2.93 29.29 -0.19
C LEU A 70 -2.32 30.44 0.64
N LEU A 71 -1.45 31.25 0.03
CA LEU A 71 -0.80 32.38 0.69
C LEU A 71 -1.82 33.43 1.14
N GLU A 72 -2.79 33.78 0.28
CA GLU A 72 -3.87 34.71 0.63
C GLU A 72 -4.68 34.24 1.85
N ARG A 73 -4.89 32.92 1.99
CA ARG A 73 -5.60 32.35 3.15
C ARG A 73 -4.73 32.23 4.41
N LEU A 74 -3.42 32.10 4.26
CA LEU A 74 -2.48 31.86 5.36
C LEU A 74 -2.01 33.15 6.02
N ILE A 75 -1.65 34.17 5.21
CA ILE A 75 -1.04 35.42 5.70
C ILE A 75 -1.89 36.08 6.80
N PRO A 76 -3.21 36.29 6.65
CA PRO A 76 -4.01 36.96 7.68
C PRO A 76 -4.08 36.18 9.00
N ARG A 77 -4.01 34.84 8.93
CA ARG A 77 -4.01 33.99 10.12
C ARG A 77 -2.69 34.08 10.86
N VAL A 78 -1.58 34.17 10.13
CA VAL A 78 -0.25 34.34 10.70
C VAL A 78 -0.13 35.72 11.34
N GLU A 79 -0.57 36.78 10.66
CA GLU A 79 -0.60 38.15 11.22
C GLU A 79 -1.38 38.21 12.54
N LYS A 80 -2.56 37.58 12.58
CA LYS A 80 -3.38 37.48 13.81
C LYS A 80 -2.70 36.74 14.97
N LEU A 81 -1.69 35.89 14.72
CA LEU A 81 -0.92 35.25 15.78
C LEU A 81 0.11 36.19 16.42
N PHE A 82 0.52 37.24 15.70
CA PHE A 82 1.51 38.22 16.14
C PHE A 82 0.89 39.54 16.59
N ASP A 83 -0.35 39.84 16.21
CA ASP A 83 -1.17 40.91 16.79
C ASP A 83 -1.64 40.50 18.19
N LYS A 84 -0.78 40.73 19.19
CA LYS A 84 -1.12 40.72 20.61
C LYS A 84 -1.67 42.08 21.06
#